data_AF-A0A2M7DLK3-F1
#
_entry.id   AF-A0A2M7DLK3-F1
#
_cell.length_a   1.000
_cell.length_b   1.000
_cell.length_c   1.000
_cell.angle_alpha   90.00
_cell.angle_beta   90.00
_cell.angle_gamma   90.00
#
_symmetry.space_group_name_H-M   'P 1'
#
loop_
_entity.id
_entity.type
_entity.pdbx_description
1 polymer ?
#
loop_
_entity_poly.entity_id
_entity_poly.type
_entity_poly.pdbx_seq_one_letter_code
_entity_poly.pdbx_strand_id
1 'polypeptide(L)'
;MQDTKLLFFFFLTGSMFTLQAQKMNAPSSQADKPIDIIKVYEMVVAEGYESSQIFETLATENFYLSNFEEAKKWFEKLFALNPNPEPLAYYRYAKSLEALKDLEKANQYLALYNSKLNK
;
A
#
# COMPACT_ATOMS: atom_id res chain seq x y z
N MET A 1 11.37 -9.38 79.58
CA MET A 1 10.88 -10.36 78.59
C MET A 1 9.61 -9.76 78.00
N GLN A 2 9.62 -8.80 77.07
CA GLN A 2 10.24 -8.65 75.74
C GLN A 2 9.59 -9.52 74.64
N ASP A 3 8.36 -9.16 74.27
CA ASP A 3 7.72 -9.62 73.03
C ASP A 3 7.60 -8.43 72.06
N THR A 4 8.74 -7.99 71.56
CA THR A 4 8.85 -6.99 70.49
C THR A 4 9.20 -7.70 69.19
N LYS A 5 8.25 -8.35 68.49
CA LYS A 5 8.46 -8.82 67.11
C LYS A 5 7.20 -8.73 66.26
N LEU A 6 6.82 -7.48 65.96
CA LEU A 6 6.06 -7.14 64.76
C LEU A 6 7.02 -7.31 63.55
N LEU A 7 7.07 -8.52 62.98
CA LEU A 7 7.92 -8.81 61.83
C LEU A 7 7.22 -8.46 60.52
N PHE A 8 7.52 -7.24 60.07
CA PHE A 8 7.65 -6.76 58.69
C PHE A 8 8.01 -7.89 57.70
N PHE A 9 7.17 -8.15 56.70
CA PHE A 9 7.18 -7.54 55.35
C PHE A 9 8.34 -8.04 54.44
N PHE A 10 7.92 -8.79 53.42
CA PHE A 10 8.48 -8.89 52.07
C PHE A 10 9.88 -9.50 51.86
N PHE A 11 9.80 -10.79 51.55
CA PHE A 11 10.58 -11.55 50.59
C PHE A 11 11.39 -10.76 49.53
N LEU A 12 12.60 -11.29 49.28
CA LEU A 12 13.26 -11.43 47.97
C LEU A 12 14.13 -10.25 47.45
N THR A 13 15.37 -10.28 47.92
CA THR A 13 16.62 -10.16 47.14
C THR A 13 16.59 -9.33 45.85
N GLY A 14 17.15 -8.11 45.93
CA GLY A 14 17.61 -7.37 44.76
C GLY A 14 18.87 -8.03 44.16
N SER A 15 18.68 -8.85 43.13
CA SER A 15 19.76 -9.19 42.20
C SER A 15 19.88 -8.07 41.18
N MET A 16 21.00 -7.34 41.25
CA MET A 16 21.45 -6.37 40.27
C MET A 16 21.36 -6.96 38.85
N PHE A 17 20.46 -6.46 38.02
CA PHE A 17 20.58 -6.64 36.57
C PHE A 17 21.70 -5.72 36.09
N THR A 18 22.89 -6.27 35.90
CA THR A 18 23.92 -5.59 35.12
C THR A 18 23.49 -5.66 33.65
N LEU A 19 23.08 -4.52 33.11
CA LEU A 19 22.86 -4.34 31.68
C LEU A 19 24.23 -4.36 30.99
N GLN A 20 24.76 -5.54 30.69
CA GLN A 20 25.82 -5.64 29.68
C GLN A 20 25.20 -5.29 28.34
N ALA A 21 25.45 -4.07 27.89
CA ALA A 21 25.22 -3.67 26.51
C ALA A 21 26.09 -4.57 25.61
N GLN A 22 25.51 -5.68 25.13
CA GLN A 22 26.07 -6.42 24.01
C GLN A 22 26.02 -5.46 22.81
N LYS A 23 27.16 -4.82 22.51
CA LYS A 23 27.41 -4.27 21.18
C LYS A 23 27.48 -5.46 20.22
N MET A 24 26.32 -5.96 19.81
CA MET A 24 26.21 -6.76 18.61
C MET A 24 26.44 -5.79 17.45
N ASN A 25 27.58 -5.94 16.78
CA ASN A 25 27.68 -5.53 15.39
C ASN A 25 26.78 -6.48 14.59
N ALA A 26 25.46 -6.24 14.64
CA ALA A 26 24.58 -6.82 13.65
C ALA A 26 25.03 -6.26 12.29
N PRO A 27 25.23 -7.10 11.25
CA PRO A 27 25.27 -6.55 9.90
C PRO A 27 23.99 -5.73 9.77
N SER A 28 24.12 -4.45 9.37
CA SER A 28 22.98 -3.54 9.19
C SER A 28 21.85 -4.35 8.61
N SER A 29 20.80 -4.58 9.39
CA SER A 29 19.67 -5.37 8.95
C SER A 29 19.34 -4.87 7.56
N GLN A 30 19.34 -5.76 6.56
CA GLN A 30 18.62 -5.48 5.33
C GLN A 30 17.17 -5.33 5.77
N ALA A 31 16.84 -4.15 6.28
CA ALA A 31 15.49 -3.74 6.59
C ALA A 31 14.72 -3.99 5.32
N ASP A 32 13.63 -4.77 5.44
CA ASP A 32 12.73 -5.14 4.35
C ASP A 32 12.54 -3.93 3.42
N LYS A 33 13.27 -3.90 2.29
CA LYS A 33 13.10 -2.82 1.33
C LYS A 33 11.67 -2.97 0.81
N PRO A 34 10.84 -1.92 0.88
CA PRO A 34 9.48 -2.00 0.38
C PRO A 34 9.52 -2.46 -1.08
N ILE A 35 8.71 -3.46 -1.40
CA ILE A 35 8.62 -3.99 -2.76
C ILE A 35 8.02 -2.90 -3.65
N ASP A 36 8.71 -2.59 -4.75
CA ASP A 36 8.18 -1.73 -5.80
C ASP A 36 7.20 -2.52 -6.66
N ILE A 37 5.91 -2.40 -6.35
CA ILE A 37 4.82 -3.13 -7.00
C ILE A 37 4.76 -2.78 -8.49
N ILE A 38 4.99 -1.51 -8.84
CA ILE A 38 4.97 -1.05 -10.24
C ILE A 38 6.06 -1.80 -11.00
N LYS A 39 7.30 -1.76 -10.50
CA LYS A 39 8.42 -2.44 -11.14
C LYS A 39 8.17 -3.94 -11.33
N VAL A 40 7.65 -4.62 -10.30
CA VAL A 40 7.38 -6.07 -10.38
C VAL A 40 6.36 -6.37 -11.47
N TYR A 41 5.23 -5.67 -11.49
CA TYR A 41 4.18 -5.96 -12.45
C TYR A 41 4.47 -5.46 -13.87
N GLU A 42 5.27 -4.42 -14.04
CA GLU A 42 5.77 -4.05 -15.38
C GLU A 42 6.68 -5.13 -15.97
N MET A 43 7.51 -5.80 -15.16
CA MET A 43 8.31 -6.93 -15.63
C MET A 43 7.42 -8.11 -16.06
N VAL A 44 6.37 -8.42 -15.29
CA VAL A 44 5.40 -9.48 -15.63
C VAL A 44 4.71 -9.19 -16.96
N VAL A 45 4.28 -7.94 -17.19
CA VAL A 45 3.71 -7.52 -18.48
C VAL A 45 4.74 -7.61 -19.61
N ALA A 46 6.00 -7.24 -19.36
CA ALA A 46 7.08 -7.33 -20.34
C ALA A 46 7.40 -8.78 -20.76
N GLU A 47 7.18 -9.75 -19.85
CA GLU A 47 7.26 -11.18 -20.13
C GLU A 47 6.03 -11.72 -20.89
N GLY A 48 5.03 -10.88 -21.16
CA GLY A 48 3.83 -11.21 -21.93
C GLY A 48 2.64 -11.68 -21.08
N TYR A 49 2.76 -11.65 -19.76
CA TYR A 49 1.68 -12.02 -18.85
C TYR A 49 0.81 -10.81 -18.53
N GLU A 50 -0.32 -10.69 -19.24
CA GLU A 50 -1.29 -9.62 -19.07
C GLU A 50 -2.59 -10.15 -18.43
N SER A 51 -3.16 -9.39 -17.49
CA SER A 51 -4.48 -9.67 -16.92
C SER A 51 -5.15 -8.38 -16.45
N SER A 52 -6.47 -8.39 -16.28
CA SER A 52 -7.21 -7.24 -15.77
C SER A 52 -6.70 -6.84 -14.39
N GLN A 53 -6.40 -7.82 -13.52
CA GLN A 53 -5.87 -7.57 -12.19
C GLN A 53 -4.52 -6.86 -12.22
N ILE A 54 -3.61 -7.29 -13.11
CA ILE A 54 -2.28 -6.67 -13.26
C ILE A 54 -2.43 -5.21 -13.70
N PHE A 55 -3.26 -4.95 -14.72
CA PHE A 55 -3.47 -3.58 -15.19
C PHE A 55 -4.17 -2.70 -14.16
N GLU A 56 -5.14 -3.23 -13.43
CA GLU A 56 -5.81 -2.48 -12.36
C GLU A 56 -4.85 -2.11 -11.24
N THR A 57 -3.96 -3.03 -10.83
CA THR A 57 -2.94 -2.72 -9.82
C THR A 57 -1.95 -1.69 -10.34
N LEU A 58 -1.38 -1.88 -11.54
CA LEU A 58 -0.45 -0.92 -12.13
C LEU A 58 -1.06 0.49 -12.26
N ALA A 59 -2.31 0.58 -12.71
CA ALA A 59 -3.01 1.85 -12.84
C ALA A 59 -3.27 2.50 -11.49
N THR A 60 -3.70 1.72 -10.50
CA THR A 60 -4.04 2.20 -9.16
C THR A 60 -2.81 2.67 -8.39
N GLU A 61 -1.69 1.94 -8.45
CA GLU A 61 -0.44 2.35 -7.81
C GLU A 61 0.09 3.66 -8.41
N ASN A 62 0.12 3.76 -9.75
CA ASN A 62 0.53 5.00 -10.42
C ASN A 62 -0.41 6.17 -10.08
N PHE A 63 -1.72 5.92 -9.97
CA PHE A 63 -2.68 6.94 -9.53
C PHE A 63 -2.36 7.47 -8.13
N TYR A 64 -2.07 6.58 -7.17
CA TYR A 64 -1.74 6.98 -5.81
C TYR A 64 -0.41 7.73 -5.71
N LEU A 65 0.54 7.45 -6.61
CA LEU A 65 1.80 8.19 -6.74
C LEU A 65 1.68 9.48 -7.56
N SER A 66 0.49 9.82 -8.05
CA SER A 66 0.25 10.97 -8.96
C SER A 66 0.99 10.87 -10.30
N ASN A 67 1.41 9.67 -10.71
CA ASN A 67 1.94 9.37 -12.03
C ASN A 67 0.77 9.20 -13.01
N PHE A 68 0.05 10.30 -13.31
CA PHE A 68 -1.23 10.22 -14.01
C PHE A 68 -1.11 9.77 -15.46
N GLU A 69 0.03 10.00 -16.13
CA GLU A 69 0.28 9.50 -17.49
C GLU A 69 0.34 7.96 -17.52
N GLU A 70 1.15 7.36 -16.66
CA GLU A 70 1.21 5.91 -16.48
C GLU A 70 -0.12 5.34 -15.99
N ALA A 71 -0.78 5.98 -15.04
CA ALA A 71 -2.08 5.55 -14.56
C ALA A 71 -3.09 5.49 -15.73
N LYS A 72 -3.16 6.55 -16.54
CA LYS A 72 -4.01 6.60 -17.74
C LYS A 72 -3.70 5.45 -18.69
N LYS A 73 -2.43 5.22 -19.02
CA LYS A 73 -1.98 4.12 -19.90
C LYS A 73 -2.47 2.76 -19.40
N TRP A 74 -2.29 2.47 -18.10
CA TRP A 74 -2.69 1.19 -17.53
C TRP A 74 -4.21 1.05 -17.39
N PHE A 75 -4.94 2.13 -17.07
CA PHE A 75 -6.40 2.11 -17.08
C PHE A 75 -6.97 1.87 -18.49
N GLU A 76 -6.37 2.44 -19.53
CA GLU A 76 -6.81 2.19 -20.91
C GLU A 76 -6.66 0.71 -21.30
N LYS A 77 -5.53 0.08 -20.90
CA LYS A 77 -5.36 -1.37 -21.04
C LYS A 77 -6.39 -2.16 -20.21
N LEU A 78 -6.67 -1.74 -18.98
CA LEU A 78 -7.70 -2.35 -18.14
C LEU A 78 -9.07 -2.31 -18.82
N PHE A 79 -9.52 -1.15 -19.29
CA PHE A 79 -10.84 -1.01 -19.94
C PHE A 79 -10.94 -1.77 -21.27
N ALA A 80 -9.83 -1.93 -21.99
CA ALA A 80 -9.79 -2.74 -23.21
C ALA A 80 -9.97 -4.23 -22.91
N LEU A 81 -9.38 -4.74 -21.81
CA LEU A 81 -9.44 -6.14 -21.44
C LEU A 81 -10.69 -6.50 -20.60
N ASN A 82 -11.12 -5.58 -19.73
CA ASN A 82 -12.31 -5.69 -18.91
C ASN A 82 -13.19 -4.45 -19.13
N PRO A 83 -14.25 -4.54 -19.96
CA PRO A 83 -15.15 -3.41 -20.23
C PRO A 83 -15.99 -2.97 -19.02
N ASN A 84 -16.05 -3.79 -17.96
CA ASN A 84 -16.85 -3.51 -16.76
C ASN A 84 -16.05 -3.83 -15.48
N PRO A 85 -14.96 -3.08 -15.21
CA PRO A 85 -14.18 -3.25 -13.98
C PRO A 85 -14.92 -2.66 -12.78
N GLU A 86 -14.28 -2.75 -11.61
CA GLU A 86 -14.81 -2.18 -10.38
C GLU A 86 -15.12 -0.68 -10.52
N PRO A 87 -16.19 -0.16 -9.88
CA PRO A 87 -16.58 1.24 -10.00
C PRO A 87 -15.44 2.22 -9.73
N LEU A 88 -14.58 1.95 -8.75
CA LEU A 88 -13.45 2.82 -8.41
C LEU A 88 -12.44 3.00 -9.56
N ALA A 89 -12.32 2.06 -10.49
CA ALA A 89 -11.46 2.22 -11.66
C ALA A 89 -11.94 3.38 -12.56
N TYR A 90 -13.26 3.54 -12.73
CA TYR A 90 -13.83 4.66 -13.48
C TYR A 90 -13.51 6.00 -12.82
N TYR A 91 -13.63 6.09 -11.49
CA TYR A 91 -13.31 7.29 -10.74
C TYR A 91 -11.82 7.65 -10.84
N ARG A 92 -10.91 6.71 -10.54
CA ARG A 92 -9.46 6.95 -10.58
C ARG A 92 -8.98 7.31 -11.98
N TYR A 93 -9.52 6.66 -13.01
CA TYR A 93 -9.21 7.00 -14.39
C TYR A 93 -9.67 8.42 -14.73
N ALA A 94 -10.89 8.79 -14.36
CA ALA A 94 -11.38 10.15 -14.59
C ALA A 94 -10.54 11.21 -13.88
N LYS A 95 -10.13 10.98 -12.63
CA LYS A 95 -9.24 11.90 -11.90
C LYS A 95 -7.85 12.00 -12.54
N SER A 96 -7.33 10.90 -13.10
CA SER A 96 -6.07 10.91 -13.87
C SER A 96 -6.21 11.76 -15.13
N LEU A 97 -7.32 11.61 -15.86
CA LEU A 97 -7.62 12.40 -17.06
C LEU A 97 -7.78 13.89 -16.74
N GLU A 98 -8.46 14.23 -15.64
CA GLU A 98 -8.61 15.61 -15.17
C GLU A 98 -7.25 16.26 -14.89
N ALA A 99 -6.35 15.55 -14.20
CA ALA A 99 -4.98 16.02 -13.94
C ALA A 99 -4.19 16.26 -15.23
N LEU A 100 -4.45 15.46 -16.27
CA LEU A 100 -3.88 15.59 -17.62
C LEU A 100 -4.66 16.55 -18.53
N LYS A 101 -5.67 17.24 -18.02
CA LYS A 101 -6.53 18.20 -18.75
C LYS A 101 -7.36 17.60 -19.88
N ASP A 102 -7.57 16.28 -19.89
CA ASP A 102 -8.51 15.60 -20.78
C ASP A 102 -9.93 15.63 -20.17
N LEU A 103 -10.50 16.85 -20.10
CA LEU A 103 -11.71 17.12 -19.33
C LEU A 103 -12.96 16.45 -19.89
N GLU A 104 -13.05 16.32 -21.23
CA GLU A 104 -14.18 15.66 -21.88
C GLU A 104 -14.28 14.19 -21.45
N LYS A 105 -13.17 13.46 -21.58
CA LYS A 105 -13.10 12.05 -21.20
C LYS A 105 -13.22 11.88 -19.68
N ALA A 106 -12.64 12.79 -18.90
CA ALA A 106 -12.79 12.78 -17.44
C ALA A 106 -14.28 12.85 -17.03
N ASN A 107 -15.03 13.80 -17.59
CA ASN A 107 -16.46 13.96 -17.29
C ASN A 107 -17.28 12.74 -17.71
N GLN A 108 -16.97 12.13 -18.87
CA GLN A 108 -17.60 10.90 -19.33
C GLN A 108 -17.42 9.76 -18.30
N TYR A 109 -16.19 9.55 -17.82
CA TYR A 109 -15.90 8.46 -16.88
C TYR A 109 -16.40 8.73 -15.46
N LEU A 110 -16.50 10.00 -15.03
CA LEU A 110 -17.21 10.35 -13.79
C LEU A 110 -18.71 10.04 -13.88
N ALA A 111 -19.35 10.32 -15.01
CA ALA A 111 -20.77 9.98 -15.21
C ALA A 111 -20.97 8.45 -15.18
N LEU A 112 -20.06 7.70 -15.80
CA LEU A 112 -20.06 6.24 -15.71
C LEU A 112 -19.91 5.76 -14.27
N TYR A 113 -18.96 6.29 -13.51
CA TYR A 113 -18.79 5.97 -12.09
C TYR A 113 -20.10 6.16 -11.29
N ASN A 114 -20.73 7.34 -11.40
CA ASN A 114 -21.99 7.63 -10.71
C ASN A 114 -23.10 6.66 -11.12
N SER A 115 -23.17 6.27 -12.40
CA SER A 115 -24.15 5.30 -12.89
C SER A 115 -23.94 3.89 -12.31
N LYS A 116 -22.72 3.54 -11.89
CA LYS A 116 -22.42 2.23 -11.27
C LYS A 116 -22.77 2.19 -9.80
N LEU A 117 -22.72 3.33 -9.10
CA LEU A 117 -23.06 3.41 -7.68
C LEU A 117 -24.57 3.41 -7.41
N ASN A 118 -25.37 3.89 -8.37
CA ASN A 118 -26.83 4.02 -8.23
C ASN A 118 -27.59 2.79 -8.74
N LYS A 119 -26.94 1.62 -8.82
CA LYS A 119 -27.54 0.33 -9.22
C LYS A 119 -27.74 -0.54 -8.00
#